data_AF-A0A944X4A5-F1
#
_entry.id   AF-A0A944X4A5-F1
#
_cell.length_a   1.000
_cell.length_b   1.000
_cell.length_c   1.000
_cell.angle_alpha   90.00
_cell.angle_beta   90.00
_cell.angle_gamma   90.00
#
_symmetry.space_group_name_H-M   'P 1'
#
loop_
_entity.id
_entity.type
_entity.pdbx_description
1 polymer ?
#
loop_
_entity_poly.entity_id
_entity_poly.type
_entity_poly.pdbx_seq_one_letter_code
_entity_poly.pdbx_strand_id
1 'polypeptide(L)'
;MNIILNSYCNLSCNYCFADEYMEETVKTPGKSMEYEYFQNEFLPKIKNAPIINFMGGEPTLHPRFNEIFQNTYDRILPYSHLSVFTNGLMPEKVLDLLLKIASSGGAQSKQIVFAILLNWQTMENISEKNHERCKEVAERMLRVNGYSVTFSINLYSKDQELERQCEEIDQIYQKAGLPGDKQYKIRVSPAFPIVGEETNTYLPIRDFPKVGKKMLSIMQRFPQLCFRFDCSLPPCFLDDIGEDQMSLTDRIYFHGNKQLPPMEEWKRDEYYFGCADGSPMDIDSKGDCFNCFPFHNLKLGNVADFKEVNSIAMAKMGAKFLNTVFEKTEAKEPCRSCPHYMVRCSSGCFAYNFVGESGEPPQGTGQGLVMPK
;
A
#
# COMPACT_ATOMS: atom_id res chain seq x y z
N MET A 1 -11.29 -4.81 3.04
CA MET A 1 -11.64 -4.20 1.74
C MET A 1 -11.06 -2.81 1.67
N ASN A 2 -10.82 -2.34 0.45
CA ASN A 2 -10.40 -0.97 0.20
C ASN A 2 -11.46 -0.27 -0.66
N ILE A 3 -11.77 0.98 -0.31
CA ILE A 3 -12.75 1.81 -0.99
C ILE A 3 -12.01 2.96 -1.65
N ILE A 4 -12.05 3.00 -2.98
CA ILE A 4 -11.45 4.06 -3.79
C ILE A 4 -12.49 5.17 -3.95
N LEU A 5 -12.30 6.28 -3.24
CA LEU A 5 -13.27 7.38 -3.25
C LEU A 5 -13.16 8.26 -4.48
N ASN A 6 -11.98 8.35 -5.07
CA ASN A 6 -11.74 9.10 -6.30
C ASN A 6 -10.39 8.68 -6.91
N SER A 7 -10.21 8.94 -8.21
CA SER A 7 -8.94 8.72 -8.90
C SER A 7 -8.02 9.95 -8.90
N TYR A 8 -8.53 11.14 -8.56
CA TYR A 8 -7.74 12.37 -8.58
C TYR A 8 -6.73 12.44 -7.44
N CYS A 9 -5.51 12.88 -7.73
CA CYS A 9 -4.49 13.17 -6.72
C CYS A 9 -3.90 14.56 -6.95
N ASN A 10 -3.50 15.22 -5.87
CA ASN A 10 -2.75 16.48 -5.93
C ASN A 10 -1.22 16.29 -5.99
N LEU A 11 -0.77 15.06 -6.24
CA LEU A 11 0.61 14.68 -6.53
C LEU A 11 0.66 13.86 -7.82
N SER A 12 1.81 13.84 -8.47
CA SER A 12 2.09 13.09 -9.71
C SER A 12 3.30 12.19 -9.51
N CYS A 13 3.17 11.19 -8.64
CA CYS A 13 4.31 10.32 -8.30
C CYS A 13 4.72 9.45 -9.51
N ASN A 14 6.01 9.34 -9.79
CA ASN A 14 6.54 8.60 -10.96
C ASN A 14 6.21 7.09 -10.96
N TYR A 15 5.89 6.53 -9.79
CA TYR A 15 5.49 5.14 -9.59
C TYR A 15 3.98 4.96 -9.42
N CYS A 16 3.20 6.06 -9.50
CA CYS A 16 1.77 6.05 -9.28
C CYS A 16 1.08 5.09 -10.26
N PHE A 17 0.07 4.40 -9.74
CA PHE A 17 -0.75 3.43 -10.45
C PHE A 17 -2.20 3.93 -10.63
N ALA A 18 -2.51 5.09 -10.05
CA ALA A 18 -3.82 5.73 -10.11
C ALA A 18 -3.79 6.96 -11.03
N ASP A 19 -2.80 7.02 -11.93
CA ASP A 19 -2.52 8.19 -12.78
C ASP A 19 -3.50 8.27 -13.96
N GLU A 20 -4.77 8.32 -13.61
CA GLU A 20 -5.84 8.69 -14.49
C GLU A 20 -6.09 10.20 -14.29
N TYR A 21 -5.47 10.99 -15.19
CA TYR A 21 -5.82 12.37 -15.59
C TYR A 21 -5.28 13.51 -14.73
N MET A 22 -4.19 14.15 -15.20
CA MET A 22 -3.68 15.44 -14.72
C MET A 22 -4.55 16.66 -15.11
N GLU A 23 -5.59 16.49 -15.93
CA GLU A 23 -6.47 17.60 -16.37
C GLU A 23 -7.82 17.67 -15.64
N GLU A 24 -8.22 16.61 -14.93
CA GLU A 24 -9.55 16.50 -14.31
C GLU A 24 -9.48 16.63 -12.77
N THR A 25 -10.55 17.09 -12.11
CA THR A 25 -10.56 17.31 -10.64
C THR A 25 -11.55 16.39 -9.95
N VAL A 26 -11.55 16.35 -8.61
CA VAL A 26 -12.58 15.63 -7.82
C VAL A 26 -14.03 16.03 -8.13
N LYS A 27 -14.24 17.18 -8.80
CA LYS A 27 -15.56 17.66 -9.22
C LYS A 27 -15.97 17.17 -10.61
N THR A 28 -15.08 16.51 -11.34
CA THR A 28 -15.39 15.95 -12.66
C THR A 28 -16.33 14.75 -12.47
N PRO A 29 -17.49 14.71 -13.16
CA PRO A 29 -18.43 13.60 -13.06
C PRO A 29 -17.77 12.25 -13.32
N GLY A 30 -18.02 11.27 -12.43
CA GLY A 30 -17.49 9.91 -12.57
C GLY A 30 -16.04 9.70 -12.10
N LYS A 31 -15.33 10.76 -11.68
CA LYS A 31 -13.98 10.66 -11.09
C LYS A 31 -13.98 10.49 -9.58
N SER A 32 -15.09 10.80 -8.94
CA SER A 32 -15.34 10.60 -7.52
C SER A 32 -16.55 9.70 -7.31
N MET A 33 -16.53 8.93 -6.23
CA MET A 33 -17.69 8.16 -5.79
C MET A 33 -18.79 9.12 -5.36
N GLU A 34 -19.93 9.07 -6.04
CA GLU A 34 -21.06 9.94 -5.71
C GLU A 34 -21.54 9.69 -4.26
N TYR A 35 -21.77 10.78 -3.52
CA TYR A 35 -22.10 10.70 -2.10
C TYR A 35 -23.43 9.96 -1.87
N GLU A 36 -24.42 10.22 -2.71
CA GLU A 36 -25.73 9.60 -2.66
C GLU A 36 -25.65 8.10 -2.93
N TYR A 37 -24.84 7.69 -3.90
CA TYR A 37 -24.56 6.28 -4.16
C TYR A 37 -23.88 5.62 -2.96
N PHE A 38 -22.82 6.23 -2.42
CA PHE A 38 -22.13 5.71 -1.24
C PHE A 38 -23.10 5.53 -0.07
N GLN A 39 -23.88 6.56 0.24
CA GLN A 39 -24.74 6.59 1.42
C GLN A 39 -25.94 5.64 1.31
N ASN A 40 -26.60 5.63 0.15
CA ASN A 40 -27.89 4.96 -0.02
C ASN A 40 -27.76 3.52 -0.53
N GLU A 41 -26.70 3.22 -1.28
CA GLU A 41 -26.54 1.92 -1.93
C GLU A 41 -25.36 1.13 -1.36
N PHE A 42 -24.18 1.74 -1.26
CA PHE A 42 -22.98 1.00 -0.91
C PHE A 42 -22.79 0.79 0.60
N LEU A 43 -22.78 1.85 1.41
CA LEU A 43 -22.58 1.77 2.85
C LEU A 43 -23.59 0.82 3.56
N PRO A 44 -24.88 0.75 3.17
CA PRO A 44 -25.81 -0.22 3.74
C PRO A 44 -25.46 -1.70 3.46
N LYS A 45 -24.77 -1.99 2.35
CA LYS A 45 -24.33 -3.34 1.98
C LYS A 45 -23.12 -3.80 2.80
N ILE A 46 -22.33 -2.90 3.36
CA ILE A 46 -21.17 -3.26 4.18
C ILE A 46 -21.64 -3.96 5.46
N LYS A 47 -21.31 -5.25 5.62
CA LYS A 47 -21.68 -6.07 6.78
C LYS A 47 -20.47 -6.87 7.26
N ASN A 48 -20.18 -6.82 8.57
CA ASN A 48 -19.11 -7.62 9.19
C ASN A 48 -17.77 -7.53 8.45
N ALA A 49 -17.42 -6.34 7.93
CA ALA A 49 -16.13 -6.12 7.31
C ALA A 49 -15.08 -5.79 8.40
N PRO A 50 -14.09 -6.66 8.65
CA PRO A 50 -13.13 -6.46 9.74
C PRO A 50 -12.17 -5.30 9.48
N ILE A 51 -11.94 -4.95 8.20
CA ILE A 51 -11.01 -3.90 7.78
C ILE A 51 -11.65 -3.10 6.64
N ILE A 52 -11.74 -1.79 6.83
CA ILE A 52 -12.16 -0.81 5.83
C ILE A 52 -11.06 0.23 5.67
N ASN A 53 -10.45 0.28 4.49
CA ASN A 53 -9.47 1.31 4.14
C ASN A 53 -10.08 2.26 3.10
N PHE A 54 -10.02 3.55 3.35
CA PHE A 54 -10.30 4.56 2.33
C PHE A 54 -9.03 4.92 1.58
N MET A 55 -9.08 4.88 0.26
CA MET A 55 -7.95 5.18 -0.62
C MET A 55 -8.40 5.77 -1.97
N GLY A 56 -7.49 5.83 -2.93
CA GLY A 56 -7.71 6.36 -4.27
C GLY A 56 -6.47 7.08 -4.77
N GLY A 57 -6.65 8.11 -5.60
CA GLY A 57 -5.60 9.09 -5.88
C GLY A 57 -5.22 9.80 -4.58
N GLU A 58 -6.11 10.66 -4.08
CA GLU A 58 -6.09 11.16 -2.70
C GLU A 58 -7.52 11.19 -2.13
N PRO A 59 -7.90 10.24 -1.25
CA PRO A 59 -9.27 10.13 -0.75
C PRO A 59 -9.73 11.38 -0.01
N THR A 60 -8.83 12.07 0.69
CA THR A 60 -9.18 13.23 1.52
C THR A 60 -9.58 14.47 0.72
N LEU A 61 -9.35 14.48 -0.59
CA LEU A 61 -9.80 15.55 -1.48
C LEU A 61 -11.25 15.39 -1.92
N HIS A 62 -11.89 14.25 -1.62
CA HIS A 62 -13.31 14.06 -1.92
C HIS A 62 -14.15 15.18 -1.27
N PRO A 63 -15.04 15.90 -1.99
CA PRO A 63 -15.76 17.05 -1.45
C PRO A 63 -16.59 16.75 -0.20
N ARG A 64 -17.09 15.52 -0.12
CA ARG A 64 -17.90 14.98 0.99
C ARG A 64 -17.14 13.97 1.87
N PHE A 65 -15.80 14.03 1.89
CA PHE A 65 -14.97 13.07 2.63
C PHE A 65 -15.39 12.95 4.10
N ASN A 66 -15.59 14.08 4.78
CA ASN A 66 -15.94 14.09 6.21
C ASN A 66 -17.24 13.34 6.47
N GLU A 67 -18.27 13.55 5.65
CA GLU A 67 -19.55 12.86 5.78
C GLU A 67 -19.42 11.37 5.49
N ILE A 68 -18.73 10.99 4.42
CA ILE A 68 -18.47 9.58 4.07
C ILE A 68 -17.74 8.87 5.22
N PHE A 69 -16.65 9.47 5.71
CA PHE A 69 -15.82 8.88 6.75
C PHE A 69 -16.57 8.79 8.09
N GLN A 70 -17.26 9.86 8.48
CA GLN A 70 -18.05 9.90 9.71
C GLN A 70 -19.21 8.88 9.68
N ASN A 71 -19.97 8.82 8.58
CA ASN A 71 -21.06 7.86 8.42
C ASN A 71 -20.55 6.40 8.47
N THR A 72 -19.34 6.15 7.96
CA THR A 72 -18.70 4.85 8.05
C THR A 72 -18.26 4.54 9.48
N TYR A 73 -17.59 5.48 10.14
CA TYR A 73 -17.15 5.38 11.52
C TYR A 73 -18.31 5.18 12.51
N ASP A 74 -19.49 5.73 12.23
CA ASP A 74 -20.67 5.56 13.07
C ASP A 74 -21.37 4.21 12.88
N ARG A 75 -21.14 3.53 11.75
CA ARG A 75 -21.77 2.25 11.41
C ARG A 75 -20.85 1.04 11.56
N ILE A 76 -19.53 1.24 11.55
CA ILE A 76 -18.57 0.15 11.66
C ILE A 76 -18.68 -0.51 13.04
N LEU A 77 -18.51 -1.83 13.07
CA LEU A 77 -18.65 -2.62 14.29
C LEU A 77 -17.42 -2.47 15.20
N PRO A 78 -17.57 -2.61 16.53
CA PRO A 78 -16.44 -2.77 17.45
C PRO A 78 -15.48 -3.87 16.99
N TYR A 79 -14.21 -3.74 17.38
CA TYR A 79 -13.12 -4.65 17.03
C TYR A 79 -12.79 -4.71 15.52
N SER A 80 -13.23 -3.70 14.76
CA SER A 80 -12.87 -3.53 13.36
C SER A 80 -11.74 -2.51 13.19
N HIS A 81 -11.10 -2.53 12.02
CA HIS A 81 -10.10 -1.57 11.60
C HIS A 81 -10.70 -0.60 10.59
N LEU A 82 -10.51 0.70 10.85
CA LEU A 82 -10.84 1.77 9.93
C LEU A 82 -9.55 2.52 9.61
N SER A 83 -9.24 2.72 8.34
CA SER A 83 -8.02 3.44 7.96
C SER A 83 -8.19 4.35 6.76
N VAL A 84 -7.30 5.33 6.66
CA VAL A 84 -7.20 6.26 5.52
C VAL A 84 -5.79 6.16 4.96
N PHE A 85 -5.67 5.87 3.67
CA PHE A 85 -4.40 5.85 2.95
C PHE A 85 -4.29 7.18 2.22
N THR A 86 -3.30 7.99 2.58
CA THR A 86 -3.23 9.40 2.17
C THR A 86 -1.77 9.81 1.95
N ASN A 87 -1.57 10.80 1.08
CA ASN A 87 -0.31 11.49 0.91
C ASN A 87 -0.05 12.56 1.98
N GLY A 88 -1.04 12.88 2.83
CA GLY A 88 -0.88 13.85 3.92
C GLY A 88 -1.31 15.29 3.60
N LEU A 89 -1.65 15.60 2.36
CA LEU A 89 -1.98 16.95 1.89
C LEU A 89 -3.47 17.25 1.98
N MET A 90 -4.10 16.77 3.05
CA MET A 90 -5.53 16.94 3.28
C MET A 90 -5.89 18.36 3.75
N PRO A 91 -7.11 18.84 3.43
CA PRO A 91 -7.64 20.07 4.00
C PRO A 91 -7.71 20.03 5.53
N GLU A 92 -7.59 21.19 6.19
CA GLU A 92 -7.56 21.27 7.66
C GLU A 92 -8.81 20.67 8.32
N LYS A 93 -10.00 20.92 7.74
CA LYS A 93 -11.26 20.32 8.22
C LYS A 93 -11.27 18.78 8.20
N VAL A 94 -10.47 18.16 7.33
CA VAL A 94 -10.33 16.71 7.26
C VAL A 94 -9.39 16.25 8.37
N LEU A 95 -8.24 16.92 8.53
CA LEU A 95 -7.31 16.63 9.60
C LEU A 95 -7.96 16.75 10.99
N ASP A 96 -8.77 17.79 11.21
CA ASP A 96 -9.52 17.98 12.47
C ASP A 96 -10.45 16.79 12.78
N LEU A 97 -11.12 16.24 11.76
CA LEU A 97 -11.94 15.05 11.90
C LEU A 97 -11.09 13.82 12.28
N LEU A 98 -9.97 13.61 11.59
CA LEU A 98 -9.09 12.46 11.86
C LEU A 98 -8.45 12.55 13.26
N LEU A 99 -8.04 13.74 13.71
CA LEU A 99 -7.54 14.00 15.06
C LEU A 99 -8.62 13.70 16.12
N LYS A 100 -9.86 14.15 15.88
CA LYS A 100 -11.00 13.85 16.76
C LYS A 100 -11.23 12.34 16.86
N ILE A 101 -11.17 11.61 15.75
CA ILE A 101 -11.36 10.16 15.72
C ILE A 101 -10.19 9.42 16.38
N ALA A 102 -8.96 9.92 16.27
CA ALA A 102 -7.79 9.35 16.95
C ALA A 102 -7.76 9.62 18.46
N SER A 103 -8.51 10.62 18.96
CA SER A 103 -8.54 10.97 20.37
C SER A 103 -9.09 9.84 21.25
N SER A 104 -8.84 9.92 22.57
CA SER A 104 -9.33 8.93 23.54
C SER A 104 -10.85 8.77 23.55
N GLY A 105 -11.60 9.84 23.24
CA GLY A 105 -13.07 9.80 23.08
C GLY A 105 -13.53 9.40 21.68
N GLY A 106 -12.61 9.10 20.76
CA GLY A 106 -12.86 8.67 19.39
C GLY A 106 -12.88 7.15 19.27
N ALA A 107 -12.13 6.62 18.31
CA ALA A 107 -12.17 5.23 17.88
C ALA A 107 -11.92 4.23 19.02
N GLN A 108 -10.99 4.56 19.92
CA GLN A 108 -10.69 3.71 21.07
C GLN A 108 -11.91 3.48 21.98
N SER A 109 -12.72 4.51 22.21
CA SER A 109 -13.95 4.41 23.02
C SER A 109 -15.00 3.47 22.41
N LYS A 110 -14.98 3.31 21.08
CA LYS A 110 -15.82 2.38 20.32
C LYS A 110 -15.13 1.03 20.04
N GLN A 111 -13.94 0.79 20.62
CA GLN A 111 -13.11 -0.39 20.37
C GLN A 111 -12.76 -0.57 18.88
N ILE A 112 -12.60 0.52 18.13
CA ILE A 112 -12.18 0.53 16.74
C ILE A 112 -10.69 0.85 16.67
N VAL A 113 -9.95 0.09 15.87
CA VAL A 113 -8.56 0.43 15.54
C VAL A 113 -8.59 1.45 14.39
N PHE A 114 -8.17 2.68 14.69
CA PHE A 114 -8.04 3.72 13.67
C PHE A 114 -6.56 3.96 13.33
N ALA A 115 -6.26 4.06 12.03
CA ALA A 115 -4.92 4.37 11.55
C ALA A 115 -4.95 5.20 10.26
N ILE A 116 -3.93 6.03 10.08
CA ILE A 116 -3.58 6.66 8.82
C ILE A 116 -2.35 5.97 8.28
N LEU A 117 -2.44 5.48 7.04
CA LEU A 117 -1.28 5.07 6.28
C LEU A 117 -0.80 6.27 5.47
N LEU A 118 0.29 6.89 5.93
CA LEU A 118 0.83 8.11 5.33
C LEU A 118 1.93 7.74 4.33
N ASN A 119 1.67 7.94 3.04
CA ASN A 119 2.66 7.72 1.99
C ASN A 119 3.75 8.80 2.07
N TRP A 120 4.95 8.41 2.47
CA TRP A 120 6.10 9.29 2.61
C TRP A 120 6.85 9.37 1.28
N GLN A 121 6.95 10.58 0.72
CA GLN A 121 7.47 10.80 -0.62
C GLN A 121 8.93 11.21 -0.62
N THR A 122 9.60 11.00 -1.76
CA THR A 122 10.89 11.63 -2.09
C THR A 122 10.64 12.99 -2.72
N MET A 123 11.64 13.87 -2.71
CA MET A 123 11.55 15.20 -3.34
C MET A 123 11.37 15.15 -4.87
N GLU A 124 11.58 13.99 -5.49
CA GLU A 124 11.22 13.75 -6.89
C GLU A 124 9.70 13.78 -7.12
N ASN A 125 8.92 13.44 -6.08
CA ASN A 125 7.48 13.21 -6.15
C ASN A 125 6.65 14.25 -5.38
N ILE A 126 7.30 15.16 -4.64
CA ILE A 126 6.64 16.16 -3.80
C ILE A 126 7.49 17.44 -3.73
N SER A 127 6.84 18.59 -3.58
CA SER A 127 7.54 19.84 -3.27
C SER A 127 7.93 19.93 -1.80
N GLU A 128 8.99 20.69 -1.48
CA GLU A 128 9.45 20.90 -0.10
C GLU A 128 8.32 21.43 0.82
N LYS A 129 7.53 22.40 0.35
CA LYS A 129 6.37 22.95 1.07
C LYS A 129 5.35 21.86 1.41
N ASN A 130 5.04 20.99 0.45
CA ASN A 130 4.08 19.92 0.65
C ASN A 130 4.66 18.84 1.59
N HIS A 131 5.94 18.53 1.47
CA HIS A 131 6.62 17.59 2.37
C HIS A 131 6.59 18.05 3.83
N GLU A 132 6.84 19.34 4.07
CA GLU A 132 6.74 19.92 5.42
C GLU A 132 5.30 19.88 5.95
N ARG A 133 4.30 20.06 5.08
CA ARG A 133 2.89 19.86 5.47
C ARG A 133 2.62 18.40 5.88
N CYS A 134 3.13 17.42 5.13
CA CYS A 134 2.98 16.00 5.49
C CYS A 134 3.63 15.69 6.85
N LYS A 135 4.79 16.29 7.13
CA LYS A 135 5.45 16.22 8.43
C LYS A 135 4.59 16.80 9.54
N GLU A 136 4.02 17.98 9.36
CA GLU A 136 3.10 18.61 10.32
C GLU A 136 1.92 17.69 10.65
N VAL A 137 1.30 17.09 9.64
CA VAL A 137 0.19 16.13 9.79
C VAL A 137 0.63 14.92 10.62
N ALA A 138 1.75 14.31 10.27
CA ALA A 138 2.27 13.14 10.99
C ALA A 138 2.52 13.45 12.47
N GLU A 139 3.19 14.57 12.74
CA GLU A 139 3.49 14.99 14.13
C GLU A 139 2.22 15.30 14.91
N ARG A 140 1.23 15.96 14.30
CA ARG A 140 -0.07 16.25 14.96
C ARG A 140 -0.80 14.97 15.32
N MET A 141 -0.87 14.01 14.41
CA MET A 141 -1.52 12.73 14.62
C MET A 141 -0.79 11.89 15.68
N LEU A 142 0.54 11.82 15.63
CA LEU A 142 1.34 11.11 16.64
C LEU A 142 1.22 11.76 18.02
N ARG A 143 1.10 13.09 18.14
CA ARG A 143 0.86 13.74 19.43
C ARG A 143 -0.46 13.33 20.10
N VAL A 144 -1.45 12.88 19.34
CA VAL A 144 -2.74 12.47 19.91
C VAL A 144 -2.62 11.16 20.70
N ASN A 145 -1.93 10.17 20.15
CA ASN A 145 -1.84 8.84 20.78
C ASN A 145 -0.59 8.02 20.48
N GLY A 146 0.31 8.49 19.61
CA GLY A 146 1.59 7.87 19.29
C GLY A 146 1.54 6.66 18.35
N TYR A 147 0.36 6.17 17.96
CA TYR A 147 0.23 4.93 17.19
C TYR A 147 -0.70 5.01 15.97
N SER A 148 -1.48 6.09 15.80
CA SER A 148 -2.42 6.21 14.67
C SER A 148 -1.76 6.53 13.32
N VAL A 149 -0.44 6.69 13.25
CA VAL A 149 0.29 6.89 11.99
C VAL A 149 1.16 5.68 11.70
N THR A 150 0.96 5.11 10.52
CA THR A 150 1.92 4.19 9.89
C THR A 150 2.47 4.86 8.66
N PHE A 151 3.78 5.08 8.60
CA PHE A 151 4.42 5.56 7.37
C PHE A 151 4.50 4.45 6.34
N SER A 152 4.31 4.81 5.08
CA SER A 152 4.37 3.91 3.93
C SER A 152 5.36 4.45 2.90
N ILE A 153 6.26 3.59 2.43
CA ILE A 153 7.19 3.89 1.35
C ILE A 153 6.95 2.91 0.21
N ASN A 154 6.75 3.44 -1.00
CA ASN A 154 6.78 2.62 -2.20
C ASN A 154 8.21 2.57 -2.74
N LEU A 155 8.72 1.36 -2.96
CA LEU A 155 10.07 1.11 -3.44
C LEU A 155 10.02 1.00 -4.96
N TYR A 156 10.48 2.02 -5.67
CA TYR A 156 10.38 2.09 -7.15
C TYR A 156 11.74 2.09 -7.85
N SER A 157 12.83 2.33 -7.11
CA SER A 157 14.19 2.32 -7.64
C SER A 157 15.20 1.90 -6.57
N LYS A 158 16.30 1.26 -6.98
CA LYS A 158 17.46 1.01 -6.10
C LYS A 158 18.19 2.30 -5.70
N ASP A 159 18.07 3.32 -6.55
CA ASP A 159 18.76 4.61 -6.39
C ASP A 159 17.90 5.61 -5.58
N GLN A 160 16.64 5.26 -5.29
CA GLN A 160 15.75 6.02 -4.41
C GLN A 160 16.43 6.37 -3.09
N GLU A 161 16.24 7.59 -2.59
CA GLU A 161 16.80 8.09 -1.33
C GLU A 161 16.13 7.48 -0.07
N LEU A 162 16.00 6.15 -0.04
CA LEU A 162 15.32 5.39 1.02
C LEU A 162 15.88 5.67 2.41
N GLU A 163 17.19 5.83 2.52
CA GLU A 163 17.83 6.15 3.80
C GLU A 163 17.37 7.51 4.34
N ARG A 164 17.31 8.53 3.48
CA ARG A 164 16.85 9.85 3.85
C ARG A 164 15.39 9.82 4.30
N GLN A 165 14.54 9.10 3.57
CA GLN A 165 13.14 8.90 3.97
C GLN A 165 13.03 8.23 5.35
N CYS A 166 13.83 7.21 5.62
CA CYS A 166 13.84 6.53 6.92
C CYS A 166 14.37 7.44 8.04
N GLU A 167 15.40 8.23 7.76
CA GLU A 167 15.94 9.22 8.71
C GLU A 167 14.88 10.26 9.11
N GLU A 168 14.13 10.80 8.14
CA GLU A 168 13.07 11.77 8.41
C GLU A 168 11.93 11.15 9.24
N ILE A 169 11.53 9.92 8.93
CA ILE A 169 10.52 9.19 9.68
C ILE A 169 11.00 8.91 11.11
N ASP A 170 12.26 8.48 11.28
CA ASP A 170 12.86 8.28 12.60
C ASP A 170 12.79 9.57 13.42
N GLN A 171 13.26 10.70 12.86
CA GLN A 171 13.21 12.00 13.52
C GLN A 171 11.80 12.38 13.98
N ILE A 172 10.77 12.07 13.19
CA ILE A 172 9.37 12.32 13.58
C ILE A 172 8.97 11.46 14.78
N TYR A 173 9.29 10.17 14.79
CA TYR A 173 9.02 9.29 15.94
C TYR A 173 9.80 9.70 17.19
N GLN A 174 11.08 10.07 17.05
CA GLN A 174 11.90 10.54 18.17
C GLN A 174 11.34 11.84 18.75
N LYS A 175 10.94 12.79 17.89
CA LYS A 175 10.29 14.04 18.32
C LYS A 175 8.94 13.81 19.01
N ALA A 176 8.21 12.76 18.61
CA ALA A 176 6.98 12.34 19.27
C ALA A 176 7.23 11.64 20.63
N GLY A 177 8.48 11.40 21.01
CA GLY A 177 8.86 10.80 22.29
C GLY A 177 8.72 9.28 22.31
N LEU A 178 8.95 8.59 21.19
CA LEU A 178 8.97 7.14 21.14
C LEU A 178 9.98 6.58 22.16
N PRO A 179 9.57 5.76 23.15
CA PRO A 179 10.49 5.21 24.13
C PRO A 179 11.55 4.32 23.48
N GLY A 180 12.80 4.37 23.95
CA GLY A 180 13.95 3.68 23.34
C GLY A 180 13.83 2.15 23.27
N ASP A 181 12.96 1.54 24.09
CA ASP A 181 12.68 0.10 24.08
C ASP A 181 11.56 -0.29 23.09
N LYS A 182 10.93 0.69 22.42
CA LYS A 182 9.85 0.46 21.45
C LYS A 182 10.37 0.48 20.03
N GLN A 183 9.76 -0.34 19.19
CA GLN A 183 9.98 -0.34 17.76
C GLN A 183 8.85 0.39 17.05
N TYR A 184 9.16 0.95 15.89
CA TYR A 184 8.17 1.45 14.94
C TYR A 184 8.31 0.72 13.60
N LYS A 185 7.22 0.67 12.84
CA LYS A 185 7.16 -0.06 11.58
C LYS A 185 6.93 0.91 10.43
N ILE A 186 7.81 0.87 9.44
CA ILE A 186 7.56 1.49 8.12
C ILE A 186 6.98 0.41 7.23
N ARG A 187 5.77 0.66 6.71
CA ARG A 187 5.18 -0.18 5.67
C ARG A 187 5.95 0.06 4.37
N VAL A 188 6.38 -1.01 3.73
CA VAL A 188 7.05 -0.95 2.43
C VAL A 188 6.30 -1.82 1.42
N SER A 189 6.27 -1.37 0.18
CA SER A 189 5.88 -2.22 -0.95
C SER A 189 6.70 -1.86 -2.15
N PRO A 190 7.21 -2.83 -2.90
CA PRO A 190 7.66 -2.57 -4.26
C PRO A 190 6.53 -1.89 -5.05
N ALA A 191 6.89 -0.90 -5.84
CA ALA A 191 6.07 -0.48 -6.97
C ALA A 191 6.15 -1.59 -8.01
N PHE A 192 4.99 -2.18 -8.33
CA PHE A 192 4.87 -3.24 -9.31
C PHE A 192 4.46 -2.65 -10.67
N PRO A 193 4.78 -3.32 -11.79
CA PRO A 193 4.28 -2.90 -13.09
C PRO A 193 2.75 -2.97 -13.11
N ILE A 194 2.12 -2.00 -13.76
CA ILE A 194 0.69 -2.07 -14.10
C ILE A 194 0.51 -3.08 -15.23
N VAL A 195 -0.52 -3.91 -15.13
CA VAL A 195 -0.91 -4.83 -16.20
C VAL A 195 -1.82 -4.09 -17.19
N GLY A 196 -1.40 -4.01 -18.45
CA GLY A 196 -2.13 -3.37 -19.54
C GLY A 196 -1.24 -2.42 -20.34
N GLU A 197 -1.84 -1.41 -20.96
CA GLU A 197 -1.14 -0.41 -21.80
C GLU A 197 -0.48 0.70 -20.96
N GLU A 198 -0.93 0.90 -19.73
CA GLU A 198 -0.40 1.91 -18.82
C GLU A 198 0.98 1.53 -18.30
N THR A 199 1.86 2.53 -18.15
CA THR A 199 3.22 2.32 -17.64
C THR A 199 3.49 3.20 -16.44
N ASN A 200 4.16 2.63 -15.43
CA ASN A 200 4.65 3.33 -14.26
C ASN A 200 6.13 3.01 -14.01
N THR A 201 6.80 3.82 -13.20
CA THR A 201 8.11 3.45 -12.66
C THR A 201 7.90 2.34 -11.63
N TYR A 202 8.46 1.16 -11.90
CA TYR A 202 8.39 0.00 -11.01
C TYR A 202 9.78 -0.49 -10.64
N LEU A 203 9.91 -1.15 -9.49
CA LEU A 203 11.18 -1.74 -9.07
C LEU A 203 11.42 -3.06 -9.80
N PRO A 204 12.47 -3.21 -10.64
CA PRO A 204 12.72 -4.46 -11.31
C PRO A 204 13.17 -5.56 -10.33
N ILE A 205 12.74 -6.82 -10.54
CA ILE A 205 13.11 -7.97 -9.69
C ILE A 205 14.64 -8.08 -9.54
N ARG A 206 15.41 -7.84 -10.61
CA ARG A 206 16.88 -7.88 -10.60
C ARG A 206 17.55 -6.92 -9.62
N ASP A 207 16.83 -5.89 -9.18
CA ASP A 207 17.33 -4.88 -8.26
C ASP A 207 16.88 -5.14 -6.80
N PHE A 208 16.04 -6.15 -6.54
CA PHE A 208 15.61 -6.53 -5.19
C PHE A 208 16.77 -6.83 -4.22
N PRO A 209 17.81 -7.61 -4.59
CA PRO A 209 18.93 -7.87 -3.67
C PRO A 209 19.62 -6.57 -3.21
N LYS A 210 19.79 -5.60 -4.13
CA LYS A 210 20.41 -4.30 -3.83
C LYS A 210 19.56 -3.47 -2.88
N VAL A 211 18.25 -3.45 -3.09
CA VAL A 211 17.31 -2.74 -2.20
C VAL A 211 17.27 -3.39 -0.84
N GLY A 212 17.20 -4.72 -0.76
CA GLY A 212 17.18 -5.43 0.52
C GLY A 212 18.48 -5.21 1.31
N LYS A 213 19.65 -5.28 0.67
CA LYS A 213 20.93 -4.92 1.32
C LYS A 213 20.91 -3.50 1.88
N LYS A 214 20.40 -2.52 1.10
CA LYS A 214 20.24 -1.14 1.55
C LYS A 214 19.31 -1.04 2.76
N MET A 215 18.19 -1.76 2.76
CA MET A 215 17.25 -1.81 3.89
C MET A 215 17.92 -2.33 5.16
N LEU A 216 18.72 -3.40 5.07
CA LEU A 216 19.44 -3.95 6.22
C LEU A 216 20.48 -2.96 6.77
N SER A 217 21.23 -2.28 5.90
CA SER A 217 22.16 -1.23 6.31
C SER A 217 21.46 -0.04 6.99
N ILE A 218 20.27 0.33 6.53
CA ILE A 218 19.43 1.35 7.20
C ILE A 218 19.02 0.84 8.59
N MET A 219 18.56 -0.40 8.71
CA MET A 219 18.18 -1.01 9.99
C MET A 219 19.34 -1.10 10.99
N GLN A 220 20.59 -1.24 10.55
CA GLN A 220 21.77 -1.17 11.44
C GLN A 220 21.93 0.22 12.06
N ARG A 221 21.58 1.28 11.31
CA ARG A 221 21.68 2.68 11.77
C ARG A 221 20.50 3.11 12.63
N PHE A 222 19.32 2.57 12.35
CA PHE A 222 18.09 2.89 13.08
C PHE A 222 17.60 1.65 13.86
N PRO A 223 18.03 1.48 15.13
CA PRO A 223 17.77 0.24 15.88
C PRO A 223 16.29 -0.02 16.18
N GLN A 224 15.47 1.03 16.30
CA GLN A 224 14.02 0.92 16.54
C GLN A 224 13.20 0.66 15.27
N LEU A 225 13.80 0.81 14.07
CA LEU A 225 13.12 0.65 12.80
C LEU A 225 12.87 -0.83 12.47
N CYS A 226 11.63 -1.13 12.06
CA CYS A 226 11.21 -2.36 11.43
C CYS A 226 10.61 -2.09 10.05
N PHE A 227 10.81 -2.99 9.09
CA PHE A 227 10.17 -2.93 7.78
C PHE A 227 9.01 -3.92 7.72
N ARG A 228 7.87 -3.47 7.19
CA ARG A 228 6.66 -4.28 7.05
C ARG A 228 6.21 -4.35 5.59
N PHE A 229 6.38 -5.50 4.96
CA PHE A 229 5.91 -5.78 3.61
C PHE A 229 4.41 -6.10 3.62
N ASP A 230 3.67 -5.36 2.80
CA ASP A 230 2.20 -5.44 2.74
C ASP A 230 1.72 -6.57 1.81
N CYS A 231 2.43 -6.77 0.70
CA CYS A 231 2.16 -7.81 -0.29
C CYS A 231 3.23 -8.92 -0.15
N SER A 232 3.99 -9.21 -1.21
CA SER A 232 5.07 -10.18 -1.19
C SER A 232 6.35 -9.65 -0.54
N LEU A 233 7.10 -10.53 0.12
CA LEU A 233 8.51 -10.35 0.43
C LEU A 233 9.32 -11.39 -0.38
N PRO A 234 9.60 -11.15 -1.67
CA PRO A 234 10.33 -12.13 -2.46
C PRO A 234 11.66 -12.48 -1.79
N PRO A 235 12.01 -13.78 -1.62
CA PRO A 235 13.24 -14.20 -0.95
C PRO A 235 14.50 -13.51 -1.47
N CYS A 236 14.52 -13.18 -2.76
CA CYS A 236 15.65 -12.51 -3.39
C CYS A 236 15.95 -11.08 -2.89
N PHE A 237 15.08 -10.46 -2.08
CA PHE A 237 15.48 -9.28 -1.30
C PHE A 237 16.66 -9.58 -0.37
N LEU A 238 16.82 -10.83 0.06
CA LEU A 238 17.84 -11.25 1.02
C LEU A 238 18.96 -12.09 0.39
N ASP A 239 19.06 -12.17 -0.95
CA ASP A 239 20.11 -12.95 -1.63
C ASP A 239 21.54 -12.44 -1.32
N ASP A 240 21.69 -11.11 -1.13
CA ASP A 240 22.99 -10.45 -0.91
C ASP A 240 23.24 -10.11 0.59
N ILE A 241 22.59 -10.81 1.51
CA ILE A 241 22.74 -10.58 2.96
C ILE A 241 24.09 -11.09 3.49
N GLY A 242 24.72 -10.31 4.37
CA GLY A 242 25.90 -10.76 5.14
C GLY A 242 25.54 -11.56 6.40
N GLU A 243 26.43 -12.42 6.88
CA GLU A 243 26.22 -13.19 8.12
C GLU A 243 25.96 -12.28 9.34
N ASP A 244 26.65 -11.13 9.40
CA ASP A 244 26.49 -10.10 10.43
C ASP A 244 25.13 -9.37 10.37
N GLN A 245 24.41 -9.52 9.26
CA GLN A 245 23.12 -8.89 9.03
C GLN A 245 21.93 -9.82 9.28
N MET A 246 22.16 -11.11 9.54
CA MET A 246 21.09 -12.11 9.70
C MET A 246 20.14 -11.76 10.84
N SER A 247 20.65 -11.28 11.98
CA SER A 247 19.80 -10.88 13.12
C SER A 247 18.85 -9.71 12.81
N LEU A 248 19.14 -8.94 11.74
CA LEU A 248 18.29 -7.82 11.34
C LEU A 248 17.00 -8.31 10.66
N THR A 249 16.98 -9.54 10.13
CA THR A 249 15.81 -10.11 9.46
C THR A 249 14.63 -10.28 10.42
N ASP A 250 14.90 -10.42 11.72
CA ASP A 250 13.87 -10.46 12.77
C ASP A 250 13.04 -9.17 12.83
N ARG A 251 13.55 -8.06 12.27
CA ARG A 251 12.85 -6.78 12.18
C ARG A 251 12.10 -6.59 10.86
N ILE A 252 12.01 -7.64 10.06
CA ILE A 252 11.19 -7.68 8.85
C ILE A 252 9.87 -8.40 9.17
N TYR A 253 8.78 -7.79 8.73
CA TYR A 253 7.43 -8.32 8.81
C TYR A 253 6.85 -8.44 7.41
N PHE A 254 5.98 -9.41 7.19
CA PHE A 254 5.30 -9.63 5.92
C PHE A 254 3.84 -10.04 6.14
N HIS A 255 3.03 -10.00 5.08
CA HIS A 255 1.59 -10.35 5.11
C HIS A 255 0.87 -9.76 6.32
N GLY A 256 0.96 -8.44 6.46
CA GLY A 256 0.48 -7.72 7.64
C GLY A 256 1.53 -7.71 8.75
N ASN A 257 1.32 -8.46 9.85
CA ASN A 257 2.18 -8.40 11.05
C ASN A 257 2.92 -9.71 11.34
N LYS A 258 3.03 -10.63 10.39
CA LYS A 258 3.80 -11.86 10.57
C LYS A 258 5.29 -11.52 10.53
N GLN A 259 6.01 -11.82 11.61
CA GLN A 259 7.45 -11.67 11.64
C GLN A 259 8.09 -12.66 10.67
N LEU A 260 9.14 -12.23 9.97
CA LEU A 260 9.91 -13.09 9.10
C LEU A 260 10.57 -14.20 9.94
N PRO A 261 10.33 -15.48 9.65
CA PRO A 261 11.00 -16.57 10.36
C PRO A 261 12.51 -16.57 10.05
N PRO A 262 13.34 -17.07 10.97
CA PRO A 262 14.78 -17.23 10.73
C PRO A 262 15.04 -17.98 9.41
N MET A 263 16.03 -17.52 8.64
CA MET A 263 16.30 -18.06 7.30
C MET A 263 16.66 -19.55 7.31
N GLU A 264 17.21 -20.06 8.41
CA GLU A 264 17.50 -21.49 8.62
C GLU A 264 16.24 -22.35 8.61
N GLU A 265 15.10 -21.79 9.04
CA GLU A 265 13.82 -22.48 9.08
C GLU A 265 13.15 -22.54 7.70
N TRP A 266 13.58 -21.73 6.73
CA TRP A 266 13.02 -21.72 5.38
C TRP A 266 13.27 -23.03 4.62
N LYS A 267 14.08 -23.94 5.16
CA LYS A 267 14.26 -25.30 4.61
C LYS A 267 13.01 -26.16 4.76
N ARG A 268 12.06 -25.76 5.61
CA ARG A 268 10.74 -26.37 5.74
C ARG A 268 9.81 -25.65 4.77
N ASP A 269 9.14 -26.37 3.88
CA ASP A 269 8.21 -25.80 2.87
C ASP A 269 6.89 -25.29 3.50
N GLU A 270 6.99 -24.71 4.69
CA GLU A 270 5.89 -24.23 5.54
C GLU A 270 5.66 -22.72 5.39
N TYR A 271 6.54 -22.03 4.67
CA TYR A 271 6.53 -20.57 4.54
C TYR A 271 6.36 -20.14 3.08
N TYR A 272 5.32 -19.35 2.83
CA TYR A 272 5.06 -18.73 1.55
C TYR A 272 5.24 -17.22 1.63
N PHE A 273 6.04 -16.68 0.72
CA PHE A 273 6.45 -15.28 0.63
C PHE A 273 5.94 -14.57 -0.63
N GLY A 274 5.16 -15.28 -1.47
CA GLY A 274 4.55 -14.75 -2.69
C GLY A 274 3.34 -13.85 -2.42
N CYS A 275 2.49 -13.68 -3.44
CA CYS A 275 1.26 -12.89 -3.34
C CYS A 275 0.40 -13.38 -2.16
N ALA A 276 0.00 -12.49 -1.25
CA ALA A 276 -0.69 -12.90 -0.03
C ALA A 276 -2.03 -13.60 -0.31
N ASP A 277 -2.31 -14.69 0.41
CA ASP A 277 -3.56 -15.49 0.34
C ASP A 277 -4.81 -14.71 0.82
N GLY A 278 -4.67 -13.43 1.18
CA GLY A 278 -5.72 -12.54 1.63
C GLY A 278 -5.74 -11.22 0.87
N SER A 279 -5.46 -11.23 -0.44
CA SER A 279 -5.50 -10.04 -1.30
C SER A 279 -6.80 -9.25 -1.07
N PRO A 280 -6.72 -7.93 -0.87
CA PRO A 280 -7.91 -7.13 -0.56
C PRO A 280 -8.90 -7.18 -1.72
N MET A 281 -10.15 -6.83 -1.43
CA MET A 281 -11.12 -6.45 -2.45
C MET A 281 -11.11 -4.94 -2.53
N ASP A 282 -10.62 -4.41 -3.65
CA ASP A 282 -10.61 -3.01 -4.01
C ASP A 282 -11.90 -2.69 -4.76
N ILE A 283 -12.55 -1.58 -4.38
CA ILE A 283 -13.85 -1.17 -4.92
C ILE A 283 -13.71 0.26 -5.44
N ASP A 284 -13.94 0.46 -6.73
CA ASP A 284 -13.85 1.76 -7.38
C ASP A 284 -15.06 2.68 -7.11
N SER A 285 -15.02 3.90 -7.66
CA SER A 285 -16.10 4.89 -7.52
C SER A 285 -17.44 4.46 -8.11
N LYS A 286 -17.45 3.47 -9.01
CA LYS A 286 -18.63 2.90 -9.68
C LYS A 286 -19.06 1.58 -9.04
N GLY A 287 -18.34 1.11 -8.02
CA GLY A 287 -18.58 -0.16 -7.37
C GLY A 287 -17.95 -1.36 -8.07
N ASP A 288 -17.15 -1.16 -9.13
CA ASP A 288 -16.42 -2.25 -9.76
C ASP A 288 -15.37 -2.78 -8.77
N CYS A 289 -15.26 -4.10 -8.72
CA CYS A 289 -14.43 -4.82 -7.77
C CYS A 289 -13.24 -5.47 -8.47
N PHE A 290 -12.05 -5.26 -7.92
CA PHE A 290 -10.79 -5.89 -8.31
C PHE A 290 -9.96 -6.20 -7.05
N ASN A 291 -8.74 -6.72 -7.19
CA ASN A 291 -7.98 -7.26 -6.05
C ASN A 291 -6.74 -6.46 -5.63
N CYS A 292 -6.06 -5.82 -6.56
CA CYS A 292 -4.96 -4.91 -6.26
C CYS A 292 -4.66 -4.01 -7.46
N PHE A 293 -4.01 -2.87 -7.19
CA PHE A 293 -3.75 -1.86 -8.20
C PHE A 293 -3.00 -2.32 -9.45
N PRO A 294 -1.98 -3.19 -9.39
CA PRO A 294 -1.35 -3.70 -10.61
C PRO A 294 -2.35 -4.36 -11.57
N PHE A 295 -3.52 -4.79 -11.06
CA PHE A 295 -4.60 -5.44 -11.79
C PHE A 295 -5.90 -4.62 -11.76
N HIS A 296 -5.85 -3.29 -11.62
CA HIS A 296 -7.05 -2.44 -11.58
C HIS A 296 -7.95 -2.60 -12.83
N ASN A 297 -7.34 -2.88 -13.99
CA ASN A 297 -8.05 -3.15 -15.24
C ASN A 297 -8.75 -4.53 -15.26
N LEU A 298 -8.36 -5.46 -14.38
CA LEU A 298 -8.98 -6.77 -14.27
C LEU A 298 -10.23 -6.67 -13.39
N LYS A 299 -11.35 -6.29 -14.02
CA LYS A 299 -12.65 -6.24 -13.34
C LYS A 299 -13.16 -7.64 -13.03
N LEU A 300 -13.38 -7.92 -11.75
CA LEU A 300 -13.75 -9.25 -11.26
C LEU A 300 -15.22 -9.34 -10.82
N GLY A 301 -15.90 -8.21 -10.62
CA GLY A 301 -17.33 -8.13 -10.30
C GLY A 301 -17.76 -6.70 -9.99
N ASN A 302 -19.00 -6.49 -9.55
CA ASN A 302 -19.48 -5.19 -9.05
C ASN A 302 -20.21 -5.36 -7.70
N VAL A 303 -20.17 -4.35 -6.82
CA VAL A 303 -20.86 -4.40 -5.51
C VAL A 303 -22.38 -4.54 -5.63
N ALA A 304 -22.96 -4.18 -6.77
CA ALA A 304 -24.36 -4.42 -7.09
C ALA A 304 -24.69 -5.93 -7.07
N ASP A 305 -23.75 -6.79 -7.47
CA ASP A 305 -23.91 -8.25 -7.55
C ASP A 305 -24.02 -8.91 -6.17
N PHE A 306 -23.53 -8.24 -5.13
CA PHE A 306 -23.57 -8.76 -3.76
C PHE A 306 -24.77 -8.22 -3.00
N LYS A 307 -25.50 -9.11 -2.32
CA LYS A 307 -26.48 -8.70 -1.31
C LYS A 307 -25.82 -7.91 -0.18
N GLU A 308 -24.64 -8.36 0.25
CA GLU A 308 -23.84 -7.79 1.32
C GLU A 308 -22.35 -7.89 0.97
N VAL A 309 -21.59 -6.86 1.33
CA VAL A 309 -20.14 -6.82 1.24
C VAL A 309 -19.56 -7.22 2.59
N ASN A 310 -19.11 -8.47 2.68
CA ASN A 310 -18.62 -9.13 3.88
C ASN A 310 -17.39 -10.01 3.60
N SER A 311 -16.88 -10.74 4.59
CA SER A 311 -15.72 -11.63 4.46
C SER A 311 -15.88 -12.73 3.40
N ILE A 312 -17.09 -13.23 3.20
CA ILE A 312 -17.38 -14.26 2.18
C ILE A 312 -17.29 -13.67 0.77
N ALA A 313 -17.85 -12.47 0.57
CA ALA A 313 -17.73 -11.77 -0.71
C ALA A 313 -16.25 -11.49 -1.06
N MET A 314 -15.48 -11.01 -0.08
CA MET A 314 -14.03 -10.77 -0.25
C MET A 314 -13.26 -12.05 -0.58
N ALA A 315 -13.54 -13.16 0.10
CA ALA A 315 -12.88 -14.45 -0.17
C ALA A 315 -13.20 -14.99 -1.57
N LYS A 316 -14.45 -14.85 -2.03
CA LYS A 316 -14.84 -15.25 -3.40
C LYS A 316 -14.09 -14.46 -4.46
N MET A 317 -13.95 -13.15 -4.25
CA MET A 317 -13.20 -12.28 -5.16
C MET A 317 -11.71 -12.63 -5.19
N GLY A 318 -11.10 -12.82 -4.02
CA GLY A 318 -9.71 -13.31 -3.90
C GLY A 318 -9.47 -14.63 -4.61
N ALA A 319 -10.38 -15.61 -4.47
CA ALA A 319 -10.26 -16.88 -5.18
C ALA A 319 -10.35 -16.72 -6.71
N LYS A 320 -11.29 -15.89 -7.20
CA LYS A 320 -11.42 -15.61 -8.64
C LYS A 320 -10.17 -14.94 -9.21
N PHE A 321 -9.60 -13.98 -8.46
CA PHE A 321 -8.34 -13.33 -8.82
C PHE A 321 -7.20 -14.33 -8.90
N LEU A 322 -6.96 -15.09 -7.82
CA LEU A 322 -5.87 -16.06 -7.76
C LEU A 322 -5.95 -17.06 -8.91
N ASN A 323 -7.12 -17.65 -9.17
CA ASN A 323 -7.32 -18.54 -10.32
C ASN A 323 -6.91 -17.86 -11.64
N THR A 324 -7.35 -16.61 -11.85
CA THR A 324 -7.03 -15.86 -13.06
C THR A 324 -5.54 -15.59 -13.21
N VAL A 325 -4.86 -15.13 -12.16
CA VAL A 325 -3.43 -14.79 -12.25
C VAL A 325 -2.55 -16.03 -12.34
N PHE A 326 -2.93 -17.15 -11.70
CA PHE A 326 -2.22 -18.42 -11.86
C PHE A 326 -2.35 -18.98 -13.28
N GLU A 327 -3.53 -18.87 -13.91
CA GLU A 327 -3.72 -19.29 -15.31
C GLU A 327 -2.99 -18.39 -16.31
N LYS A 328 -2.90 -17.09 -16.00
CA LYS A 328 -2.40 -16.05 -16.91
C LYS A 328 -1.02 -15.51 -16.54
N THR A 329 -0.21 -16.25 -15.80
CA THR A 329 1.15 -15.83 -15.46
C THR A 329 2.15 -16.86 -15.95
N GLU A 330 3.16 -16.40 -16.69
CA GLU A 330 4.25 -17.23 -17.19
C GLU A 330 5.56 -16.73 -16.58
N ALA A 331 6.11 -17.46 -15.62
CA ALA A 331 7.35 -17.09 -14.97
C ALA A 331 8.52 -17.08 -15.96
N LYS A 332 9.22 -15.95 -16.05
CA LYS A 332 10.42 -15.76 -16.89
C LYS A 332 11.69 -15.98 -16.07
N GLU A 333 12.83 -16.13 -16.75
CA GLU A 333 14.13 -16.10 -16.08
C GLU A 333 14.38 -14.73 -15.42
N PRO A 334 15.03 -14.68 -14.24
CA PRO A 334 15.64 -15.80 -13.52
C PRO A 334 14.66 -16.57 -12.60
N CYS A 335 13.41 -16.13 -12.48
CA CYS A 335 12.45 -16.74 -11.55
C CYS A 335 12.11 -18.18 -11.93
N ARG A 336 12.00 -18.49 -13.23
CA ARG A 336 11.68 -19.84 -13.70
C ARG A 336 12.68 -20.90 -13.21
N SER A 337 13.96 -20.55 -13.14
CA SER A 337 15.03 -21.44 -12.63
C SER A 337 15.35 -21.21 -11.15
N CYS A 338 14.59 -20.38 -10.44
CA CYS A 338 14.84 -20.04 -9.04
C CYS A 338 14.41 -21.19 -8.12
N PRO A 339 15.23 -21.62 -7.13
CA PRO A 339 14.86 -22.68 -6.20
C PRO A 339 13.66 -22.34 -5.30
N HIS A 340 13.29 -21.06 -5.21
CA HIS A 340 12.12 -20.61 -4.45
C HIS A 340 10.82 -20.64 -5.26
N TYR A 341 10.90 -20.79 -6.58
CA TYR A 341 9.74 -20.72 -7.47
C TYR A 341 8.81 -21.91 -7.24
N MET A 342 7.52 -21.62 -7.06
CA MET A 342 6.46 -22.61 -6.75
C MET A 342 6.67 -23.42 -5.46
N VAL A 343 7.74 -23.16 -4.71
CA VAL A 343 7.98 -23.70 -3.37
C VAL A 343 7.54 -22.70 -2.31
N ARG A 344 8.03 -21.47 -2.40
CA ARG A 344 7.74 -20.40 -1.43
C ARG A 344 7.51 -19.03 -2.06
N CYS A 345 7.66 -18.91 -3.37
CA CYS A 345 7.50 -17.66 -4.10
C CYS A 345 6.90 -17.95 -5.47
N SER A 346 5.93 -17.14 -5.90
CA SER A 346 5.26 -17.23 -7.20
C SER A 346 5.92 -16.33 -8.24
N SER A 347 7.25 -16.24 -8.27
CA SER A 347 8.03 -15.25 -9.06
C SER A 347 7.81 -13.78 -8.66
N GLY A 348 7.51 -13.54 -7.37
CA GLY A 348 7.16 -12.23 -6.85
C GLY A 348 5.70 -11.88 -7.10
N CYS A 349 5.41 -10.61 -7.37
CA CYS A 349 4.08 -10.18 -7.81
C CYS A 349 3.77 -10.76 -9.19
N PHE A 350 2.56 -11.30 -9.39
CA PHE A 350 2.11 -11.84 -10.67
C PHE A 350 2.19 -10.82 -11.81
N ALA A 351 2.09 -9.52 -11.52
CA ALA A 351 2.12 -8.46 -12.53
C ALA A 351 3.42 -8.43 -13.35
N TYR A 352 4.56 -8.88 -12.80
CA TYR A 352 5.82 -8.93 -13.57
C TYR A 352 5.79 -9.92 -14.74
N ASN A 353 4.94 -10.94 -14.64
CA ASN A 353 4.95 -12.11 -15.52
C ASN A 353 3.57 -12.39 -16.12
N PHE A 354 2.62 -11.45 -16.01
CA PHE A 354 1.26 -11.63 -16.49
C PHE A 354 1.20 -11.64 -18.03
N VAL A 355 0.35 -12.52 -18.58
CA VAL A 355 0.16 -12.79 -20.00
C VAL A 355 -1.34 -12.68 -20.31
N GLY A 356 -1.78 -11.58 -20.91
CA GLY A 356 -3.19 -11.26 -21.20
C GLY A 356 -3.33 -9.99 -22.04
N GLU A 357 -4.52 -9.72 -22.62
CA GLU A 357 -4.83 -8.85 -23.79
C GLU A 357 -4.26 -7.42 -23.83
N SER A 358 -2.94 -7.33 -23.96
CA SER A 358 -2.19 -6.49 -24.90
C SER A 358 -0.85 -7.23 -25.04
N GLY A 359 -0.84 -8.24 -25.90
CA GLY A 359 0.28 -9.15 -26.06
C GLY A 359 1.51 -8.45 -26.66
N GLU A 360 2.25 -7.72 -25.84
CA GLU A 360 3.69 -7.49 -25.91
C GLU A 360 4.13 -6.86 -24.57
N PRO A 361 5.24 -7.31 -23.96
CA PRO A 361 5.75 -6.68 -22.74
C PRO A 361 6.12 -5.21 -23.02
N PRO A 362 6.03 -4.30 -22.02
CA PRO A 362 6.59 -2.96 -22.17
C PRO A 362 8.07 -3.10 -22.48
N GLN A 363 8.47 -2.73 -23.70
CA GLN A 363 9.87 -2.57 -24.07
C GLN A 363 10.41 -1.46 -23.18
N GLY A 364 11.26 -1.83 -22.20
CA GLY A 364 11.96 -0.85 -21.39
C GLY A 364 12.71 0.09 -22.32
N THR A 365 12.35 1.37 -22.31
CA THR A 365 13.04 2.40 -23.09
C THR A 365 14.47 2.50 -22.58
N GLY A 366 15.37 1.82 -23.28
CA GLY A 366 16.80 2.05 -23.19
C GLY A 366 17.09 3.49 -23.58
N GLN A 367 17.76 4.20 -22.67
CA GLN A 367 18.63 5.36 -22.88
C GLN A 367 18.58 6.00 -24.27
N GLY A 368 17.92 7.17 -24.34
CA GLY A 368 18.16 8.18 -25.36
C GLY A 368 18.47 9.51 -24.68
N LEU A 369 19.73 9.69 -24.28
CA LEU A 369 20.28 11.00 -23.91
C LEU A 369 20.16 11.94 -25.11
N VAL A 370 19.22 12.88 -25.06
CA VAL A 370 19.21 14.06 -25.93
C VAL A 370 19.79 15.21 -25.11
N MET A 371 21.04 15.56 -25.39
CA MET A 371 21.63 16.80 -24.87
C MET A 371 21.01 18.00 -25.60
N PRO A 372 20.67 19.10 -24.91
CA PRO A 372 20.30 20.34 -25.57
C PRO A 372 21.54 21.01 -26.19
N LYS A 373 21.36 21.57 -27.38
CA LYS A 373 22.25 22.59 -27.95
C LYS A 373 22.07 23.92 -27.24
#